data_AF-A0A961GEC7-F1
#
_entry.id   AF-A0A961GEC7-F1
#
_cell.length_a   1.000
_cell.length_b   1.000
_cell.length_c   1.000
_cell.angle_alpha   90.00
_cell.angle_beta   90.00
_cell.angle_gamma   90.00
#
_symmetry.space_group_name_H-M   'P 1'
#
loop_
_entity.id
_entity.type
_entity.pdbx_description
1 polymer ?
#
loop_
_entity_poly.entity_id
_entity_poly.type
_entity_poly.pdbx_seq_one_letter_code
_entity_poly.pdbx_strand_id
1 'polypeptide(L)'
;MTDSVHQAFGGDYSGVDHHESVVGTPHLPHDGGPETIRFIDKDGNRIRNEVNLPYDPTVDAMTDEDAQDLYRDMVLIRRLDKEGTALQRQGQLGLWPGLLGQEAAQIGIGRAMAPQDYAFPGYREHGVAYCRGVDPLAVFGMYRGTTLGGWDPNAHNFHLYTIVIGNQALHAVGYAMGVQRDGDVGT
;
A
#
# COMPACT_ATOMS: atom_id res chain seq x y z
N MET A 1 23.45 19.53 26.26
CA MET A 1 22.50 18.54 26.85
C MET A 1 21.35 18.27 25.87
N THR A 2 21.67 18.16 24.56
CA THR A 2 20.71 17.99 23.45
C THR A 2 21.19 16.95 22.42
N ASP A 3 22.37 16.37 22.59
CA ASP A 3 22.96 15.44 21.60
C ASP A 3 22.64 13.96 21.85
N SER A 4 21.90 13.62 22.91
CA SER A 4 21.71 12.21 23.31
C SER A 4 20.39 11.58 22.87
N VAL A 5 19.57 12.26 22.05
CA VAL A 5 18.27 11.71 21.59
C VAL A 5 18.33 11.20 20.14
N HIS A 6 19.31 11.64 19.34
CA HIS A 6 19.43 11.20 17.94
C HIS A 6 20.05 9.80 17.78
N GLN A 7 20.62 9.25 18.85
CA GLN A 7 21.42 8.02 18.82
C GLN A 7 20.63 6.75 19.20
N ALA A 8 19.35 6.87 19.60
CA ALA A 8 18.60 5.74 20.15
C ALA A 8 17.81 4.90 19.11
N PHE A 9 17.62 5.39 17.88
CA PHE A 9 16.79 4.72 16.86
C PHE A 9 17.34 4.82 15.43
N GLY A 10 18.64 5.08 15.26
CA GLY A 10 19.28 4.96 13.95
C GLY A 10 19.41 3.49 13.58
N GLY A 11 18.42 2.95 12.86
CA GLY A 11 18.57 1.64 12.22
C GLY A 11 19.76 1.68 11.27
N ASP A 12 20.55 0.62 11.26
CA ASP A 12 21.58 0.45 10.25
C ASP A 12 20.91 0.15 8.91
N TYR A 13 20.75 1.19 8.09
CA TYR A 13 20.22 1.09 6.73
C TYR A 13 21.32 0.78 5.71
N SER A 14 22.55 0.46 6.13
CA SER A 14 23.63 0.09 5.21
C SER A 14 23.38 -1.20 4.43
N GLY A 15 22.38 -2.00 4.85
CA GLY A 15 21.86 -3.16 4.10
C GLY A 15 20.64 -2.86 3.23
N VAL A 16 20.17 -1.60 3.19
CA VAL A 16 19.10 -1.15 2.29
C VAL A 16 19.78 -0.47 1.11
N ASP A 17 19.87 -1.17 -0.01
CA ASP A 17 20.62 -0.71 -1.18
C ASP A 17 19.74 0.28 -1.97
N HIS A 18 19.76 1.54 -1.54
CA HIS A 18 19.16 2.63 -2.29
C HIS A 18 19.96 2.82 -3.57
N HIS A 19 19.53 2.18 -4.66
CA HIS A 19 20.21 2.14 -5.96
C HIS A 19 20.75 3.52 -6.41
N GLU A 20 21.97 3.84 -5.95
CA GLU A 20 22.95 4.61 -6.69
C GLU A 20 23.54 3.64 -7.70
N SER A 21 23.50 4.01 -8.96
CA SER A 21 24.04 3.22 -10.05
C SER A 21 25.55 3.04 -9.87
N VAL A 22 25.99 1.99 -9.19
CA VAL A 22 27.40 1.62 -9.09
C VAL A 22 27.61 0.29 -9.81
N VAL A 23 28.24 0.39 -10.99
CA VAL A 23 28.69 -0.75 -11.78
C VAL A 23 29.74 -1.53 -10.96
N GLY A 24 29.45 -2.79 -10.59
CA GLY A 24 30.50 -3.77 -10.28
C GLY A 24 30.43 -4.60 -8.98
N THR A 25 29.35 -4.59 -8.18
CA THR A 25 29.31 -5.38 -6.93
C THR A 25 28.51 -6.69 -7.09
N PRO A 26 28.94 -7.85 -6.53
CA PRO A 26 28.23 -9.12 -6.66
C PRO A 26 26.91 -9.13 -5.87
N HIS A 27 25.85 -9.66 -6.49
CA HIS A 27 24.47 -9.71 -5.98
C HIS A 27 24.33 -10.39 -4.60
N LEU A 28 23.90 -9.63 -3.60
CA LEU A 28 23.19 -10.15 -2.42
C LEU A 28 21.68 -10.16 -2.70
N PRO A 29 20.90 -11.08 -2.10
CA PRO A 29 19.45 -11.07 -2.24
C PRO A 29 18.86 -9.96 -1.36
N HIS A 30 17.93 -9.18 -1.94
CA HIS A 30 17.05 -8.16 -1.36
C HIS A 30 17.23 -6.74 -1.97
N ASP A 31 16.10 -6.04 -2.07
CA ASP A 31 15.84 -4.76 -2.76
C ASP A 31 15.74 -4.80 -4.29
N GLY A 32 15.22 -5.93 -4.77
CA GLY A 32 14.70 -6.02 -6.13
C GLY A 32 15.82 -6.07 -7.15
N GLY A 33 16.35 -7.27 -7.38
CA GLY A 33 17.41 -7.57 -8.34
C GLY A 33 17.15 -7.07 -9.78
N PRO A 34 17.96 -7.49 -10.76
CA PRO A 34 17.97 -6.91 -12.10
C PRO A 34 16.61 -6.90 -12.81
N GLU A 35 15.65 -7.71 -12.36
CA GLU A 35 14.28 -7.81 -12.89
C GLU A 35 13.27 -6.84 -12.24
N THR A 36 13.71 -5.94 -11.35
CA THR A 36 12.78 -5.00 -10.69
C THR A 36 12.29 -3.93 -11.64
N ILE A 37 10.98 -3.89 -11.80
CA ILE A 37 10.31 -2.87 -12.58
C ILE A 37 10.32 -1.58 -11.76
N ARG A 38 11.08 -0.59 -12.23
CA ARG A 38 11.18 0.74 -11.64
C ARG A 38 10.98 1.80 -12.72
N PHE A 39 10.13 2.78 -12.44
CA PHE A 39 9.78 3.83 -13.41
C PHE A 39 10.43 5.18 -13.11
N ILE A 40 10.71 5.48 -11.84
CA ILE A 40 11.30 6.76 -11.41
C ILE A 40 12.44 6.53 -10.44
N ASP A 41 13.48 7.36 -10.52
CA ASP A 41 14.55 7.39 -9.53
C ASP A 41 14.13 8.14 -8.25
N LYS A 42 15.03 8.23 -7.26
CA LYS A 42 14.75 8.92 -5.98
C LYS A 42 14.60 10.44 -6.12
N ASP A 43 15.11 10.99 -7.21
CA ASP A 43 15.09 12.42 -7.51
C ASP A 43 13.89 12.77 -8.43
N GLY A 44 13.10 11.76 -8.80
CA GLY A 44 11.89 11.90 -9.62
C GLY A 44 12.13 11.80 -11.12
N ASN A 45 13.34 11.46 -11.58
CA ASN A 45 13.61 11.34 -13.01
C ASN A 45 13.07 10.02 -13.55
N ARG A 46 12.51 10.06 -14.78
CA ARG A 46 12.05 8.87 -15.50
C ARG A 46 13.23 7.94 -15.80
N ILE A 47 13.08 6.67 -15.43
CA ILE A 47 13.97 5.58 -15.81
C ILE A 47 13.34 4.83 -16.99
N ARG A 48 14.12 4.52 -18.03
CA ARG A 48 13.74 3.63 -19.12
C ARG A 48 14.82 2.57 -19.33
N ASN A 49 14.43 1.30 -19.32
CA ASN A 49 15.32 0.15 -19.49
C ASN A 49 14.55 -1.05 -20.06
N GLU A 50 15.24 -2.13 -20.41
CA GLU A 50 14.61 -3.31 -21.04
C GLU A 50 13.52 -3.95 -20.19
N VAL A 51 13.64 -3.88 -18.86
CA VAL A 51 12.71 -4.50 -17.90
C VAL A 51 11.39 -3.73 -17.82
N ASN A 52 11.43 -2.40 -17.91
CA ASN A 52 10.24 -1.56 -17.79
C ASN A 52 9.64 -1.13 -19.14
N LEU A 53 10.37 -1.33 -20.24
CA LEU A 53 9.94 -1.00 -21.61
C LEU A 53 8.55 -1.54 -21.98
N PRO A 54 8.13 -2.76 -21.59
CA PRO A 54 6.78 -3.25 -21.92
C PRO A 54 5.63 -2.40 -21.35
N TYR A 55 5.92 -1.61 -20.31
CA TYR A 55 4.94 -0.77 -19.62
C TYR A 55 5.01 0.71 -20.04
N ASP A 56 5.99 1.10 -20.86
CA ASP A 56 6.14 2.47 -21.34
C ASP A 56 4.86 3.02 -21.98
N PRO A 57 4.10 2.28 -22.83
CA PRO A 57 2.85 2.79 -23.38
C PRO A 57 1.81 3.14 -22.31
N THR A 58 1.73 2.35 -21.23
CA THR A 58 0.79 2.59 -20.12
C THR A 58 1.23 3.81 -19.31
N VAL A 59 2.53 3.92 -18.99
CA VAL A 59 2.99 5.04 -18.16
C VAL A 59 3.04 6.35 -18.95
N ASP A 60 3.40 6.31 -20.24
CA ASP A 60 3.42 7.49 -21.10
C ASP A 60 2.00 7.97 -21.46
N ALA A 61 0.97 7.13 -21.27
CA ALA A 61 -0.43 7.52 -21.39
C ALA A 61 -0.99 8.20 -20.13
N MET A 62 -0.29 8.16 -18.99
CA MET A 62 -0.72 8.87 -17.78
C MET A 62 -0.64 10.38 -17.97
N THR A 63 -1.68 11.07 -17.54
CA THR A 63 -1.75 12.53 -17.54
C THR A 63 -1.11 13.12 -16.28
N ASP A 64 -0.82 14.42 -16.31
CA ASP A 64 -0.38 15.15 -15.12
C ASP A 64 -1.47 15.12 -14.03
N GLU A 65 -2.74 15.16 -14.43
CA GLU A 65 -3.90 15.03 -13.54
C GLU A 65 -3.92 13.68 -12.82
N ASP A 66 -3.67 12.57 -13.53
CA ASP A 66 -3.57 11.24 -12.91
C ASP A 66 -2.48 11.19 -11.85
N ALA A 67 -1.31 11.77 -12.15
CA ALA A 67 -0.20 11.84 -11.20
C ALA A 67 -0.53 12.72 -9.98
N GLN A 68 -1.24 13.84 -10.18
CA GLN A 68 -1.69 14.71 -9.09
C GLN A 68 -2.71 14.02 -8.18
N ASP A 69 -3.64 13.24 -8.74
CA ASP A 69 -4.65 12.51 -7.98
C ASP A 69 -4.01 11.39 -7.16
N LEU A 70 -3.08 10.62 -7.74
CA LEU A 70 -2.29 9.64 -7.00
C LEU A 70 -1.50 10.29 -5.85
N TYR A 71 -0.86 11.42 -6.11
CA TYR A 71 -0.12 12.15 -5.09
C TYR A 71 -1.03 12.68 -3.97
N ARG A 72 -2.19 13.24 -4.33
CA ARG A 72 -3.19 13.73 -3.37
C ARG A 72 -3.61 12.61 -2.43
N ASP A 73 -3.92 11.43 -2.95
CA ASP A 73 -4.32 10.28 -2.14
C ASP A 73 -3.20 9.81 -1.21
N MET A 74 -1.95 9.76 -1.70
CA MET A 74 -0.79 9.42 -0.87
C MET A 74 -0.62 10.40 0.30
N VAL A 75 -0.83 11.70 0.05
CA VAL A 75 -0.78 12.73 1.10
C VAL A 75 -1.91 12.57 2.11
N LEU A 76 -3.13 12.30 1.65
CA LEU A 76 -4.30 12.11 2.50
C LEU A 76 -4.15 10.88 3.40
N ILE A 77 -3.76 9.74 2.83
CA ILE A 77 -3.58 8.52 3.61
C ILE A 77 -2.42 8.64 4.59
N ARG A 78 -1.33 9.33 4.21
CA ARG A 78 -0.23 9.67 5.13
C ARG A 78 -0.72 10.53 6.30
N ARG A 79 -1.66 11.44 6.06
CA ARG A 79 -2.24 12.26 7.14
C ARG A 79 -3.08 11.40 8.07
N LEU A 80 -3.95 10.55 7.53
CA LEU A 80 -4.74 9.60 8.32
C LEU A 80 -3.85 8.68 9.18
N ASP A 81 -2.76 8.18 8.61
CA ASP A 81 -1.79 7.33 9.31
C ASP A 81 -1.13 8.05 10.50
N LYS A 82 -0.75 9.31 10.31
CA LYS A 82 -0.21 10.16 11.38
C LYS A 82 -1.23 10.40 12.49
N GLU A 83 -2.50 10.63 12.15
CA GLU A 83 -3.56 10.81 13.14
C GLU A 83 -3.85 9.51 13.90
N GLY A 84 -3.92 8.37 13.23
CA GLY A 84 -4.07 7.07 13.89
C GLY A 84 -2.95 6.80 14.89
N THR A 85 -1.71 7.10 14.51
CA THR A 85 -0.54 7.02 15.42
C THR A 85 -0.68 7.96 16.62
N ALA A 86 -1.14 9.20 16.39
CA ALA A 86 -1.34 10.17 17.47
C ALA A 86 -2.45 9.73 18.43
N LEU A 87 -3.59 9.28 17.90
CA LEU A 87 -4.72 8.77 18.67
C LEU A 87 -4.34 7.53 19.50
N GLN A 88 -3.57 6.60 18.92
CA GLN A 88 -3.05 5.45 19.63
C GLN A 88 -2.15 5.86 20.80
N ARG A 89 -1.23 6.83 20.60
CA ARG A 89 -0.38 7.36 21.68
C ARG A 89 -1.14 8.08 22.78
N GLN A 90 -2.33 8.61 22.47
CA GLN A 90 -3.24 9.23 23.44
C GLN A 90 -4.20 8.22 24.10
N GLY A 91 -4.06 6.92 23.80
CA GLY A 91 -4.94 5.87 24.33
C GLY A 91 -6.35 5.88 23.75
N GLN A 92 -6.59 6.61 22.65
CA GLN A 92 -7.89 6.67 21.98
C GLN A 92 -8.13 5.49 21.04
N LEU A 93 -7.06 4.83 20.56
CA LEU A 93 -7.11 3.56 19.82
C LEU A 93 -6.37 2.48 20.62
N GLY A 94 -6.85 1.25 20.57
CA GLY A 94 -6.18 0.12 21.22
C GLY A 94 -4.92 -0.33 20.48
N LEU A 95 -4.91 -0.20 19.15
CA LEU A 95 -3.78 -0.53 18.27
C LEU A 95 -3.81 0.41 17.06
N TRP A 96 -2.66 0.69 16.44
CA TRP A 96 -2.62 1.31 15.10
C TRP A 96 -1.46 0.75 14.27
N PRO A 97 -1.73 -0.04 13.21
CA PRO A 97 -0.70 -0.56 12.32
C PRO A 97 -0.37 0.46 11.23
N GLY A 98 0.71 1.23 11.44
CA GLY A 98 1.07 2.30 10.52
C GLY A 98 1.46 1.82 9.11
N LEU A 99 1.25 2.69 8.13
CA LEU A 99 1.58 2.45 6.71
C LEU A 99 2.64 3.38 6.13
N LEU A 100 3.28 4.20 6.98
CA LEU A 100 4.37 5.09 6.59
C LEU A 100 5.38 4.41 5.64
N GLY A 101 5.47 4.92 4.41
CA GLY A 101 6.38 4.43 3.38
C GLY A 101 5.77 3.39 2.42
N GLN A 102 4.53 2.98 2.63
CA GLN A 102 3.81 2.02 1.78
C GLN A 102 2.63 2.65 1.03
N GLU A 103 2.50 3.98 1.04
CA GLU A 103 1.36 4.70 0.45
C GLU A 103 1.27 4.45 -1.04
N ALA A 104 2.40 4.56 -1.76
CA ALA A 104 2.43 4.37 -3.22
C ALA A 104 1.96 2.97 -3.62
N ALA A 105 2.38 1.93 -2.88
CA ALA A 105 1.96 0.56 -3.15
C ALA A 105 0.46 0.37 -2.95
N GLN A 106 -0.10 0.94 -1.86
CA GLN A 106 -1.51 0.78 -1.53
C GLN A 106 -2.44 1.65 -2.39
N ILE A 107 -2.07 2.90 -2.65
CA ILE A 107 -2.83 3.78 -3.54
C ILE A 107 -2.74 3.27 -4.99
N GLY A 108 -1.56 2.85 -5.43
CA GLY A 108 -1.35 2.29 -6.76
C GLY A 108 -2.26 1.09 -7.03
N ILE A 109 -2.26 0.08 -6.15
CA ILE A 109 -3.17 -1.06 -6.32
C ILE A 109 -4.63 -0.65 -6.18
N GLY A 110 -4.97 0.19 -5.21
CA GLY A 110 -6.35 0.63 -4.98
C GLY A 110 -6.96 1.41 -6.15
N ARG A 111 -6.15 2.20 -6.87
CA ARG A 111 -6.56 2.95 -8.06
C ARG A 111 -6.52 2.10 -9.34
N ALA A 112 -5.72 1.05 -9.38
CA ALA A 112 -5.66 0.12 -10.50
C ALA A 112 -6.81 -0.90 -10.50
N MET A 113 -7.45 -1.14 -9.35
CA MET A 113 -8.60 -2.03 -9.22
C MET A 113 -9.81 -1.50 -10.00
N ALA A 114 -10.47 -2.37 -10.76
CA ALA A 114 -11.74 -2.09 -11.38
C ALA A 114 -12.86 -1.95 -10.32
N PRO A 115 -13.99 -1.29 -10.64
CA PRO A 115 -15.10 -1.14 -9.70
C PRO A 115 -15.61 -2.48 -9.11
N GLN A 116 -15.67 -3.52 -9.94
CA GLN A 116 -16.12 -4.87 -9.62
C GLN A 116 -15.08 -5.73 -8.88
N ASP A 117 -13.80 -5.33 -8.88
CA ASP A 117 -12.75 -6.09 -8.20
C ASP A 117 -12.97 -6.08 -6.69
N TYR A 118 -12.78 -7.26 -6.08
CA TYR A 118 -12.95 -7.46 -4.65
C TYR A 118 -11.61 -7.64 -3.95
N ALA A 119 -11.28 -6.73 -3.03
CA ALA A 119 -10.02 -6.79 -2.29
C ALA A 119 -10.15 -7.60 -1.00
N PHE A 120 -9.12 -8.40 -0.71
CA PHE A 120 -8.97 -9.19 0.51
C PHE A 120 -7.74 -8.70 1.29
N PRO A 121 -7.88 -7.65 2.12
CA PRO A 121 -6.78 -7.03 2.84
C PRO A 121 -6.30 -7.86 4.04
N GLY A 122 -5.05 -7.62 4.42
CA GLY A 122 -4.56 -7.89 5.77
C GLY A 122 -5.07 -6.81 6.74
N TYR A 123 -4.26 -6.48 7.74
CA TYR A 123 -4.60 -5.50 8.77
C TYR A 123 -3.96 -4.12 8.57
N ARG A 124 -3.30 -3.84 7.45
CA ARG A 124 -2.54 -2.57 7.28
C ARG A 124 -2.78 -1.87 5.94
N GLU A 125 -3.75 -2.34 5.18
CA GLU A 125 -4.08 -1.85 3.84
C GLU A 125 -5.08 -0.68 3.91
N HIS A 126 -4.77 0.36 4.69
CA HIS A 126 -5.67 1.52 4.86
C HIS A 126 -5.78 2.36 3.58
N GLY A 127 -4.71 2.46 2.78
CA GLY A 127 -4.74 3.14 1.48
C GLY A 127 -5.67 2.46 0.48
N VAL A 128 -5.70 1.13 0.45
CA VAL A 128 -6.64 0.38 -0.39
C VAL A 128 -8.07 0.59 0.10
N ALA A 129 -8.30 0.53 1.41
CA ALA A 129 -9.62 0.79 2.00
C ALA A 129 -10.14 2.20 1.63
N TYR A 130 -9.26 3.21 1.71
CA TYR A 130 -9.56 4.58 1.30
C TYR A 130 -9.95 4.65 -0.19
N CYS A 131 -9.19 4.00 -1.09
CA CYS A 131 -9.54 3.94 -2.52
C CYS A 131 -10.88 3.23 -2.78
N ARG A 132 -11.26 2.25 -1.94
CA ARG A 132 -12.55 1.55 -1.99
C ARG A 132 -13.69 2.31 -1.30
N GLY A 133 -13.45 3.55 -0.87
CA GLY A 133 -14.46 4.44 -0.29
C GLY A 133 -14.85 4.09 1.14
N VAL A 134 -14.07 3.26 1.85
CA VAL A 134 -14.32 2.98 3.27
C VAL A 134 -14.05 4.25 4.08
N ASP A 135 -15.01 4.66 4.90
CA ASP A 135 -14.85 5.80 5.81
C ASP A 135 -13.69 5.52 6.80
N PRO A 136 -12.65 6.37 6.86
CA PRO A 136 -11.57 6.23 7.84
C PRO A 136 -12.05 6.11 9.29
N LEU A 137 -13.19 6.69 9.65
CA LEU A 137 -13.77 6.54 10.98
C LEU A 137 -14.19 5.11 11.28
N ALA A 138 -14.62 4.34 10.29
CA ALA A 138 -14.95 2.93 10.43
C ALA A 138 -13.69 2.11 10.76
N VAL A 139 -12.58 2.43 10.09
CA VAL A 139 -11.26 1.83 10.35
C VAL A 139 -10.78 2.17 11.77
N PHE A 140 -10.84 3.45 12.17
CA PHE A 140 -10.50 3.85 13.53
C PHE A 140 -11.41 3.19 14.57
N GLY A 141 -12.70 3.05 14.29
CA GLY A 141 -13.65 2.36 15.18
C GLY A 141 -13.28 0.89 15.40
N MET A 142 -12.81 0.19 14.37
CA MET A 142 -12.30 -1.16 14.50
C MET A 142 -11.08 -1.22 15.42
N TYR A 143 -10.09 -0.36 15.21
CA TYR A 143 -8.87 -0.32 16.03
C TYR A 143 -9.06 0.25 17.44
N ARG A 144 -10.14 1.01 17.65
CA ARG A 144 -10.62 1.40 18.97
C ARG A 144 -11.31 0.25 19.71
N GLY A 145 -11.73 -0.79 18.99
CA GLY A 145 -12.52 -1.90 19.54
C GLY A 145 -14.00 -1.57 19.74
N THR A 146 -14.52 -0.55 19.05
CA THR A 146 -15.95 -0.20 19.11
C THR A 146 -16.79 -0.93 18.05
N THR A 147 -16.14 -1.58 17.09
CA THR A 147 -16.80 -2.40 16.06
C THR A 147 -15.96 -3.65 15.78
N LEU A 148 -16.59 -4.71 15.24
CA LEU A 148 -15.93 -5.96 14.83
C LEU A 148 -15.51 -5.96 13.34
N GLY A 149 -15.58 -4.81 12.67
CA GLY A 149 -15.49 -4.68 11.21
C GLY A 149 -16.47 -3.64 10.73
N GLY A 150 -16.05 -2.37 10.74
CA GLY A 150 -16.92 -1.19 10.74
C GLY A 150 -17.58 -0.80 9.41
N TRP A 151 -17.54 -1.64 8.39
CA TRP A 151 -18.12 -1.36 7.06
C TRP A 151 -18.77 -2.60 6.47
N ASP A 152 -19.66 -2.40 5.49
CA ASP A 152 -20.23 -3.49 4.68
C ASP A 152 -19.22 -3.90 3.59
N PRO A 153 -18.67 -5.12 3.63
CA PRO A 153 -17.69 -5.54 2.64
C PRO A 153 -18.20 -5.52 1.20
N ASN A 154 -19.49 -5.80 0.97
CA ASN A 154 -20.07 -5.85 -0.36
C ASN A 154 -20.36 -4.46 -0.92
N ALA A 155 -20.65 -3.48 -0.06
CA ALA A 155 -20.83 -2.09 -0.50
C ALA A 155 -19.53 -1.46 -1.03
N HIS A 156 -18.37 -1.94 -0.56
CA HIS A 156 -17.06 -1.42 -0.92
C HIS A 156 -16.24 -2.36 -1.82
N ASN A 157 -16.70 -3.59 -2.07
CA ASN A 157 -15.90 -4.72 -2.56
C ASN A 157 -14.54 -4.80 -1.85
N PHE A 158 -14.58 -4.70 -0.53
CA PHE A 158 -13.39 -4.68 0.33
C PHE A 158 -13.66 -5.49 1.58
N HIS A 159 -13.04 -6.67 1.67
CA HIS A 159 -13.24 -7.56 2.80
C HIS A 159 -12.85 -6.89 4.12
N LEU A 160 -13.44 -7.34 5.23
CA LEU A 160 -13.01 -6.92 6.55
C LEU A 160 -11.54 -7.26 6.75
N TYR A 161 -10.84 -6.46 7.55
CA TYR A 161 -9.44 -6.72 7.87
C TYR A 161 -9.26 -8.09 8.52
N THR A 162 -8.31 -8.84 7.98
CA THR A 162 -7.91 -10.12 8.54
C THR A 162 -6.66 -9.92 9.39
N ILE A 163 -6.77 -10.16 10.69
CA ILE A 163 -5.64 -10.06 11.63
C ILE A 163 -4.73 -11.31 11.54
N VAL A 164 -5.29 -12.45 11.11
CA VAL A 164 -4.54 -13.71 10.94
C VAL A 164 -3.78 -13.69 9.62
N ILE A 165 -2.47 -13.53 9.70
CA ILE A 165 -1.58 -13.42 8.53
C ILE A 165 -1.71 -14.66 7.64
N GLY A 166 -1.99 -14.44 6.36
CA GLY A 166 -2.03 -15.45 5.31
C GLY A 166 -3.44 -15.91 4.93
N ASN A 167 -4.41 -15.80 5.84
CA ASN A 167 -5.78 -16.25 5.58
C ASN A 167 -6.46 -15.47 4.44
N GLN A 168 -6.17 -14.18 4.30
CA GLN A 168 -6.77 -13.32 3.28
C GLN A 168 -6.48 -13.82 1.86
N ALA A 169 -5.30 -14.41 1.63
CA ALA A 169 -4.93 -14.95 0.33
C ALA A 169 -5.79 -16.18 -0.03
N LEU A 170 -6.07 -17.06 0.94
CA LEU A 170 -6.92 -18.22 0.72
C LEU A 170 -8.38 -17.81 0.45
N HIS A 171 -8.90 -16.81 1.16
CA HIS A 171 -10.22 -16.26 0.88
C HIS A 171 -10.28 -15.62 -0.51
N ALA A 172 -9.26 -14.88 -0.92
CA ALA A 172 -9.17 -14.28 -2.25
C ALA A 172 -9.22 -15.33 -3.36
N VAL A 173 -8.44 -16.42 -3.22
CA VAL A 173 -8.44 -17.54 -4.18
C VAL A 173 -9.82 -18.20 -4.23
N GLY A 174 -10.44 -18.47 -3.07
CA GLY A 174 -11.78 -19.06 -3.01
C GLY A 174 -12.83 -18.18 -3.69
N TYR A 175 -12.79 -16.86 -3.46
CA TYR A 175 -13.67 -15.90 -4.11
C TYR A 175 -13.47 -15.87 -5.62
N ALA A 176 -12.21 -15.78 -6.09
CA ALA A 176 -11.89 -15.77 -7.52
C ALA A 176 -12.35 -17.07 -8.22
N MET A 177 -12.21 -18.23 -7.56
CA MET A 177 -12.74 -19.50 -8.06
C MET A 177 -14.26 -19.51 -8.15
N GLY A 178 -14.95 -18.81 -7.24
CA GLY A 178 -16.40 -18.60 -7.28
C GLY A 178 -16.80 -17.79 -8.52
N VAL A 179 -16.24 -16.59 -8.67
CA VAL A 179 -16.45 -15.71 -9.83
C VAL A 179 -16.21 -16.45 -11.15
N GLN A 180 -15.14 -17.26 -11.22
CA GLN A 180 -14.86 -18.08 -12.40
C GLN A 180 -15.95 -19.12 -12.70
N ARG A 181 -16.49 -19.77 -11.67
CA ARG A 181 -17.53 -20.81 -11.84
C ARG A 181 -18.90 -20.23 -12.16
N ASP A 182 -19.17 -19.03 -11.68
CA ASP A 182 -20.39 -18.30 -11.99
C ASP A 182 -20.35 -17.70 -13.41
N GLY A 183 -19.16 -17.60 -14.01
CA GLY A 183 -18.96 -17.13 -15.37
C GLY A 183 -18.76 -15.62 -15.49
N ASP A 184 -18.58 -14.93 -14.36
CA ASP A 184 -18.48 -13.46 -14.26
C ASP A 184 -17.07 -12.91 -14.54
N VAL A 185 -16.24 -13.67 -15.26
CA VAL A 185 -14.85 -13.29 -15.57
C VAL A 185 -14.76 -12.32 -16.75
N GLY A 186 -13.92 -11.30 -16.62
CA GLY A 186 -13.71 -10.28 -17.68
C GLY A 186 -14.91 -9.36 -17.91
N THR A 187 -15.83 -9.31 -16.95
CA THR A 187 -16.93 -8.34 -16.87
C THR A 187 -16.44 -7.01 -16.33
#